data_AF-A0A1U7DGU4-F1
#
_entry.id   AF-A0A1U7DGU4-F1
#
_cell.length_a   1.000
_cell.length_b   1.000
_cell.length_c   1.000
_cell.angle_alpha   90.00
_cell.angle_beta   90.00
_cell.angle_gamma   90.00
#
_symmetry.space_group_name_H-M   'P 1'
#
loop_
_entity.id
_entity.type
_entity.pdbx_description
1 polymer ?
#
loop_
_entity_poly.entity_id
_entity_poly.type
_entity_poly.pdbx_seq_one_letter_code
_entity_poly.pdbx_strand_id
1 'polypeptide(L)'
;MIPISGMGTQVGLNLIDATREKQLTLIAKTAQNARAIQGFRDRIGSVQTVDDLMADQDLYAFVMRAFDLEDQIFGKGLMKKVLQSDLSDPKSLVNRLTDPRFRELHKELAFVANGTFTTRTKQKYWQDLTVDRFVERAFINGAADQNESVGDILEFRERVGGVKTWFDVLKKPALGRFMRRALGIPDEAVRLDIDRQAKLFEAKYDIKKLQDPAELRKLERKFAAISDALDTSRLQQNGAIQMLTGILNASGGGQFVPITLDLEAISSLPRSPYR
;
A
#
# COMPACT_ATOMS: atom_id res chain seq x y z
N MET A 1 7.37 -9.05 7.52
CA MET A 1 7.05 -7.74 8.14
C MET A 1 6.72 -7.94 9.60
N ILE A 2 6.77 -6.88 10.40
CA ILE A 2 6.28 -6.96 11.78
C ILE A 2 4.75 -6.94 11.74
N PRO A 3 4.06 -7.86 12.43
CA PRO A 3 2.62 -7.96 12.35
C PRO A 3 1.94 -6.73 12.99
N ILE A 4 0.98 -6.14 12.30
CA ILE A 4 0.11 -5.04 12.79
C ILE A 4 -1.37 -5.41 12.78
N SER A 5 -1.69 -6.65 12.39
CA SER A 5 -3.06 -7.15 12.36
C SER A 5 -3.68 -7.12 13.76
N GLY A 6 -4.94 -6.68 13.85
CA GLY A 6 -5.67 -6.54 15.12
C GLY A 6 -5.25 -5.35 15.99
N MET A 7 -4.17 -4.63 15.65
CA MET A 7 -3.81 -3.38 16.33
C MET A 7 -4.76 -2.25 15.91
N GLY A 8 -5.07 -1.34 16.84
CA GLY A 8 -5.69 -0.07 16.48
C GLY A 8 -4.80 0.72 15.53
N THR A 9 -5.40 1.51 14.64
CA THR A 9 -4.72 2.20 13.54
C THR A 9 -3.57 3.06 14.06
N GLN A 10 -3.76 3.82 15.15
CA GLN A 10 -2.71 4.66 15.71
C GLN A 10 -1.53 3.86 16.27
N VAL A 11 -1.79 2.72 16.92
CA VAL A 11 -0.74 1.84 17.48
C VAL A 11 0.04 1.18 16.35
N GLY A 12 -0.66 0.68 15.33
CA GLY A 12 -0.06 0.09 14.14
C GLY A 12 0.82 1.09 13.39
N LEU A 13 0.37 2.34 13.23
CA LEU A 13 1.16 3.43 12.64
C LEU A 13 2.43 3.72 13.42
N ASN A 14 2.34 3.89 14.75
CA ASN A 14 3.50 4.20 15.57
C ASN A 14 4.57 3.10 15.47
N LEU A 15 4.14 1.84 15.44
CA LEU A 15 5.04 0.71 15.25
C LEU A 15 5.68 0.70 13.86
N ILE A 16 4.89 0.96 12.82
CA ILE A 16 5.39 1.11 11.46
C ILE A 16 6.43 2.22 11.37
N ASP A 17 6.13 3.40 11.90
CA ASP A 17 7.00 4.56 11.84
C ASP A 17 8.33 4.27 12.54
N ALA A 18 8.28 3.64 13.72
CA ALA A 18 9.46 3.27 14.48
C ALA A 18 10.32 2.17 13.82
N THR A 19 9.74 1.36 12.93
CA THR A 19 10.42 0.17 12.38
C THR A 19 10.59 0.21 10.86
N ARG A 20 10.16 1.29 10.20
CA ARG A 20 10.07 1.43 8.74
C ARG A 20 11.35 1.02 8.02
N GLU A 21 12.48 1.60 8.39
CA GLU A 21 13.78 1.35 7.73
C GLU A 21 14.18 -0.13 7.80
N LYS A 22 13.99 -0.75 8.98
CA LYS A 22 14.26 -2.18 9.18
C LYS A 22 13.31 -3.02 8.36
N GLN A 23 12.03 -2.65 8.30
CA GLN A 23 11.03 -3.39 7.51
C GLN A 23 11.32 -3.32 6.01
N LEU A 24 11.65 -2.15 5.45
CA LEU A 24 12.05 -2.01 4.04
C LEU A 24 13.27 -2.88 3.73
N THR A 25 14.29 -2.84 4.59
CA THR A 25 15.49 -3.68 4.44
C THR A 25 15.15 -5.17 4.44
N LEU A 26 14.26 -5.61 5.35
CA LEU A 26 13.83 -7.01 5.43
C LEU A 26 13.00 -7.40 4.20
N ILE A 27 12.11 -6.54 3.73
CA ILE A 27 11.29 -6.76 2.53
C ILE A 27 12.18 -6.95 1.30
N ALA A 28 13.17 -6.08 1.11
CA ALA A 28 14.13 -6.18 0.01
C ALA A 28 14.93 -7.50 0.05
N LYS A 29 15.23 -8.01 1.25
CA LYS A 29 16.00 -9.24 1.47
C LYS A 29 15.18 -10.53 1.42
N THR A 30 13.85 -10.47 1.34
CA THR A 30 13.04 -11.69 1.18
C THR A 30 13.42 -12.40 -0.13
N ALA A 31 13.46 -13.73 -0.13
CA ALA A 31 13.97 -14.50 -1.26
C ALA A 31 13.26 -14.19 -2.59
N GLN A 32 11.96 -13.89 -2.56
CA GLN A 32 11.20 -13.50 -3.75
C GLN A 32 11.62 -12.10 -4.25
N ASN A 33 11.65 -11.11 -3.36
CA ASN A 33 11.97 -9.73 -3.75
C ASN A 33 13.45 -9.58 -4.13
N ALA A 34 14.36 -10.22 -3.41
CA ALA A 34 15.79 -10.21 -3.72
C ALA A 34 16.06 -10.77 -5.13
N ARG A 35 15.40 -11.87 -5.51
CA ARG A 35 15.49 -12.43 -6.87
C ARG A 35 14.90 -11.49 -7.91
N ALA A 36 13.75 -10.88 -7.64
CA ALA A 36 13.12 -9.94 -8.55
C ALA A 36 13.97 -8.67 -8.77
N ILE A 37 14.53 -8.11 -7.68
CA ILE A 37 15.44 -6.96 -7.70
C ILE A 37 16.72 -7.30 -8.47
N GLN A 38 17.31 -8.46 -8.23
CA GLN A 38 18.51 -8.88 -8.95
C GLN A 38 18.22 -9.04 -10.44
N GLY A 39 17.13 -9.74 -10.79
CA GLY A 39 16.69 -9.90 -12.18
C GLY A 39 16.42 -8.57 -12.89
N PHE A 40 15.85 -7.59 -12.19
CA PHE A 40 15.70 -6.22 -12.71
C PHE A 40 17.06 -5.58 -12.99
N ARG A 41 17.98 -5.58 -12.01
CA ARG A 41 19.30 -4.96 -12.13
C ARG A 41 20.14 -5.55 -13.26
N ASP A 42 20.07 -6.87 -13.44
CA ASP A 42 20.85 -7.58 -14.46
C ASP A 42 20.37 -7.27 -15.89
N ARG A 43 19.08 -6.99 -16.08
CA ARG A 43 18.46 -6.92 -17.42
C ARG A 43 18.05 -5.51 -17.83
N ILE A 44 17.71 -4.62 -16.91
CA ILE A 44 17.16 -3.30 -17.26
C ILE A 44 18.16 -2.45 -18.06
N GLY A 45 19.46 -2.58 -17.78
CA GLY A 45 20.51 -1.81 -18.46
C GLY A 45 20.68 -2.16 -19.96
N SER A 46 20.22 -3.33 -20.40
CA SER A 46 20.27 -3.73 -21.82
C SER A 46 19.03 -3.33 -22.62
N VAL A 47 17.96 -2.88 -21.97
CA VAL A 47 16.71 -2.54 -22.65
C VAL A 47 16.87 -1.24 -23.43
N GLN A 48 16.62 -1.28 -24.75
CA GLN A 48 16.78 -0.16 -25.68
C GLN A 48 15.49 0.27 -26.37
N THR A 49 14.46 -0.59 -26.35
CA THR A 49 13.14 -0.27 -26.87
C THR A 49 12.01 -0.64 -25.92
N VAL A 50 10.81 -0.11 -26.20
CA VAL A 50 9.58 -0.58 -25.55
C VAL A 50 9.41 -2.09 -25.78
N ASP A 51 9.71 -2.58 -26.98
CA ASP A 51 9.57 -3.99 -27.32
C ASP A 51 10.50 -4.89 -26.49
N ASP A 52 11.73 -4.45 -26.22
CA ASP A 52 12.66 -5.16 -25.34
C ASP A 52 12.07 -5.30 -23.93
N LEU A 53 11.47 -4.23 -23.39
CA LEU A 53 10.84 -4.27 -22.06
C LEU A 53 9.64 -5.21 -22.04
N MET A 54 8.81 -5.17 -23.10
CA MET A 54 7.58 -5.96 -23.18
C MET A 54 7.85 -7.46 -23.41
N ALA A 55 8.98 -7.80 -24.05
CA ALA A 55 9.41 -9.16 -24.30
C ALA A 55 9.83 -9.90 -23.02
N ASP A 56 10.39 -9.18 -22.05
CA ASP A 56 10.76 -9.72 -20.75
C ASP A 56 9.62 -9.56 -19.74
N GLN A 57 8.85 -10.65 -19.54
CA GLN A 57 7.68 -10.63 -18.67
C GLN A 57 8.01 -10.28 -17.22
N ASP A 58 9.10 -10.80 -16.68
CA ASP A 58 9.47 -10.59 -15.28
C ASP A 58 9.95 -9.15 -15.06
N LEU A 59 10.71 -8.61 -16.01
CA LEU A 59 11.17 -7.23 -15.98
C LEU A 59 10.00 -6.25 -16.13
N TYR A 60 9.11 -6.50 -17.09
CA TYR A 60 7.88 -5.74 -17.26
C TYR A 60 7.04 -5.76 -15.97
N ALA A 61 6.79 -6.94 -15.39
CA ALA A 61 6.01 -7.06 -14.16
C ALA A 61 6.68 -6.33 -12.99
N PHE A 62 8.01 -6.37 -12.87
CA PHE A 62 8.75 -5.63 -11.86
C PHE A 62 8.55 -4.12 -11.98
N VAL A 63 8.72 -3.58 -13.19
CA VAL A 63 8.51 -2.15 -13.46
C VAL A 63 7.05 -1.77 -13.18
N MET A 64 6.08 -2.56 -13.63
CA MET A 64 4.67 -2.30 -13.34
C MET A 64 4.38 -2.25 -11.84
N ARG A 65 4.93 -3.18 -11.05
CA ARG A 65 4.79 -3.17 -9.57
C ARG A 65 5.44 -1.95 -8.93
N ALA A 66 6.64 -1.56 -9.37
CA ALA A 66 7.33 -0.38 -8.87
C ALA A 66 6.53 0.91 -9.09
N PHE A 67 5.73 0.96 -10.16
CA PHE A 67 4.88 2.10 -10.49
C PHE A 67 3.42 1.94 -10.04
N ASP A 68 3.16 0.98 -9.15
CA ASP A 68 1.83 0.70 -8.63
C ASP A 68 0.81 0.41 -9.75
N LEU A 69 1.21 -0.35 -10.77
CA LEU A 69 0.38 -0.74 -11.92
C LEU A 69 0.25 -2.27 -12.02
N GLU A 70 0.34 -2.97 -10.88
CA GLU A 70 0.28 -4.43 -10.84
C GLU A 70 -1.03 -4.99 -11.42
N ASP A 71 -2.15 -4.31 -11.14
CA ASP A 71 -3.46 -4.64 -11.69
C ASP A 71 -3.55 -4.46 -13.21
N GLN A 72 -2.62 -3.70 -13.82
CA GLN A 72 -2.59 -3.43 -15.25
C GLN A 72 -1.59 -4.30 -16.02
N ILE A 73 -0.92 -5.26 -15.34
CA ILE A 73 0.09 -6.14 -15.97
C ILE A 73 -0.50 -6.94 -17.15
N PHE A 74 -1.76 -7.37 -17.06
CA PHE A 74 -2.42 -8.10 -18.15
C PHE A 74 -2.65 -7.24 -19.40
N GLY A 75 -2.71 -5.91 -19.24
CA GLY A 75 -2.98 -4.93 -20.29
C GLY A 75 -1.79 -4.64 -21.21
N LYS A 76 -1.01 -5.66 -21.61
CA LYS A 76 0.26 -5.47 -22.36
C LYS A 76 0.10 -4.62 -23.63
N GLY A 77 -0.97 -4.83 -24.41
CA GLY A 77 -1.21 -4.06 -25.63
C GLY A 77 -1.50 -2.58 -25.37
N LEU A 78 -2.24 -2.28 -24.30
CA LEU A 78 -2.47 -0.89 -23.85
C LEU A 78 -1.15 -0.27 -23.39
N MET A 79 -0.40 -0.97 -22.53
CA MET A 79 0.84 -0.44 -21.98
C MET A 79 1.89 -0.19 -23.06
N LYS A 80 2.03 -1.09 -24.04
CA LYS A 80 2.90 -0.87 -25.20
C LYS A 80 2.54 0.44 -25.93
N LYS A 81 1.26 0.67 -26.22
CA LYS A 81 0.79 1.92 -26.87
C LYS A 81 1.03 3.14 -25.99
N VAL A 82 0.86 3.02 -24.67
CA VAL A 82 1.16 4.11 -23.74
C VAL A 82 2.64 4.47 -23.82
N LEU A 83 3.54 3.50 -23.64
CA LEU A 83 4.99 3.71 -23.66
C LEU A 83 5.51 4.24 -25.00
N GLN A 84 4.86 3.90 -26.12
CA GLN A 84 5.16 4.41 -27.45
C GLN A 84 4.52 5.77 -27.76
N SER A 85 3.63 6.28 -26.91
CA SER A 85 2.93 7.55 -27.13
C SER A 85 3.87 8.76 -27.02
N ASP A 86 3.50 9.85 -27.68
CA ASP A 86 4.21 11.13 -27.58
C ASP A 86 3.60 11.99 -26.46
N LEU A 87 4.41 12.39 -25.46
CA LEU A 87 3.94 13.27 -24.40
C LEU A 87 3.66 14.70 -24.88
N SER A 88 4.31 15.13 -25.96
CA SER A 88 4.17 16.49 -26.49
C SER A 88 2.87 16.70 -27.28
N ASP A 89 2.29 15.62 -27.81
CA ASP A 89 1.00 15.67 -28.49
C ASP A 89 -0.17 15.56 -27.48
N PRO A 90 -1.01 16.59 -27.33
CA PRO A 90 -2.18 16.55 -26.44
C PRO A 90 -3.19 15.44 -26.80
N LYS A 91 -3.19 14.97 -28.06
CA LYS A 91 -4.09 13.92 -28.56
C LYS A 91 -3.55 12.51 -28.32
N SER A 92 -2.30 12.35 -27.89
CA SER A 92 -1.70 11.05 -27.65
C SER A 92 -2.35 10.28 -26.50
N LEU A 93 -2.31 8.95 -26.57
CA LEU A 93 -3.04 8.07 -25.65
C LEU A 93 -2.63 8.30 -24.19
N VAL A 94 -1.33 8.43 -23.91
CA VAL A 94 -0.79 8.75 -22.57
C VAL A 94 -1.39 10.02 -21.97
N ASN A 95 -1.81 10.97 -22.81
CA ASN A 95 -2.41 12.23 -22.39
C ASN A 95 -3.93 12.15 -22.16
N ARG A 96 -4.59 11.14 -22.74
CA ARG A 96 -6.04 10.91 -22.63
C ARG A 96 -6.43 9.97 -21.50
N LEU A 97 -5.48 9.19 -20.97
CA LEU A 97 -5.74 8.29 -19.84
C LEU A 97 -6.02 9.08 -18.57
N THR A 98 -7.09 8.68 -17.87
CA THR A 98 -7.51 9.29 -16.60
C THR A 98 -6.56 8.95 -15.46
N ASP A 99 -5.99 7.74 -15.48
CA ASP A 99 -5.04 7.29 -14.48
C ASP A 99 -3.63 7.89 -14.74
N PRO A 100 -3.12 8.73 -13.83
CA PRO A 100 -1.85 9.43 -14.00
C PRO A 100 -0.63 8.51 -13.90
N ARG A 101 -0.77 7.31 -13.30
CA ARG A 101 0.34 6.34 -13.15
C ARG A 101 0.94 5.95 -14.50
N PHE A 102 0.11 5.84 -15.55
CA PHE A 102 0.57 5.57 -16.91
C PHE A 102 1.49 6.68 -17.44
N ARG A 103 1.12 7.94 -17.18
CA ARG A 103 1.92 9.10 -17.56
C ARG A 103 3.18 9.23 -16.72
N GLU A 104 3.12 8.90 -15.42
CA GLU A 104 4.29 8.85 -14.54
C GLU A 104 5.30 7.82 -15.04
N LEU A 105 4.85 6.58 -15.28
CA LEU A 105 5.69 5.51 -15.81
C LEU A 105 6.33 5.89 -17.15
N HIS A 106 5.53 6.44 -18.08
CA HIS A 106 6.04 6.90 -19.37
C HIS A 106 7.15 7.95 -19.21
N LYS A 107 6.90 8.98 -18.39
CA LYS A 107 7.87 10.04 -18.11
C LYS A 107 9.15 9.50 -17.45
N GLU A 108 9.00 8.57 -16.52
CA GLU A 108 10.14 8.03 -15.78
C GLU A 108 10.99 7.10 -16.62
N LEU A 109 10.41 6.29 -17.50
CA LEU A 109 11.19 5.49 -18.46
C LEU A 109 11.79 6.35 -19.57
N ALA A 110 11.23 7.55 -19.80
CA ALA A 110 11.75 8.55 -20.73
C ALA A 110 12.04 7.97 -22.12
N PHE A 111 11.10 7.18 -22.65
CA PHE A 111 11.09 6.79 -24.05
C PHE A 111 10.87 8.03 -24.91
N VAL A 112 11.72 8.25 -25.90
CA VAL A 112 11.45 9.27 -26.91
C VAL A 112 10.34 8.78 -27.86
N ALA A 113 9.66 9.71 -28.52
CA ALA A 113 8.78 9.37 -29.64
C ALA A 113 9.56 8.46 -30.61
N ASN A 114 8.93 7.37 -31.06
CA ASN A 114 9.50 6.22 -31.79
C ASN A 114 10.09 5.08 -30.94
N GLY A 115 9.98 5.12 -29.61
CA GLY A 115 10.15 3.94 -28.75
C GLY A 115 11.59 3.54 -28.45
N THR A 116 12.58 4.38 -28.76
CA THR A 116 13.98 4.22 -28.35
C THR A 116 14.21 4.83 -26.97
N PHE A 117 15.00 4.14 -26.13
CA PHE A 117 15.36 4.62 -24.80
C PHE A 117 16.29 5.84 -24.88
N THR A 118 16.03 6.83 -24.02
CA THR A 118 17.13 7.64 -23.49
C THR A 118 17.97 6.73 -22.57
N THR A 119 19.26 6.99 -22.42
CA THR A 119 20.22 6.18 -21.62
C THR A 119 19.88 6.01 -20.13
N ARG A 120 18.68 6.39 -19.70
CA ARG A 120 18.15 6.39 -18.34
C ARG A 120 18.14 5.01 -17.70
N THR A 121 17.79 3.94 -18.42
CA THR A 121 17.81 2.57 -17.89
C THR A 121 19.19 2.10 -17.46
N LYS A 122 20.26 2.71 -18.00
CA LYS A 122 21.65 2.45 -17.63
C LYS A 122 22.11 3.26 -16.41
N GLN A 123 21.33 4.27 -15.99
CA GLN A 123 21.69 5.12 -14.86
C GLN A 123 21.41 4.39 -13.55
N LYS A 124 22.48 4.12 -12.78
CA LYS A 124 22.37 3.46 -11.48
C LYS A 124 21.40 4.15 -10.53
N TYR A 125 21.40 5.49 -10.49
CA TYR A 125 20.49 6.27 -9.66
C TYR A 125 19.01 5.95 -9.97
N TRP A 126 18.64 5.88 -11.26
CA TRP A 126 17.27 5.57 -11.66
C TRP A 126 16.90 4.10 -11.37
N GLN A 127 17.84 3.18 -11.56
CA GLN A 127 17.64 1.78 -11.18
C GLN A 127 17.40 1.64 -9.67
N ASP A 128 18.20 2.33 -8.85
CA ASP A 128 18.04 2.34 -7.39
C ASP A 128 16.69 2.93 -6.98
N LEU A 129 16.28 4.06 -7.58
CA LEU A 129 14.97 4.66 -7.33
C LEU A 129 13.81 3.71 -7.70
N THR A 130 13.94 2.95 -8.78
CA THR A 130 12.91 1.99 -9.20
C THR A 130 12.83 0.80 -8.23
N VAL A 131 13.98 0.33 -7.73
CA VAL A 131 14.04 -0.70 -6.69
C VAL A 131 13.43 -0.19 -5.39
N ASP A 132 13.73 1.04 -4.99
CA ASP A 132 13.17 1.66 -3.79
C ASP A 132 11.65 1.76 -3.89
N ARG A 133 11.12 2.21 -5.03
CA ARG A 133 9.67 2.23 -5.29
C ARG A 133 9.05 0.83 -5.21
N PHE A 134 9.70 -0.18 -5.79
CA PHE A 134 9.23 -1.57 -5.70
C PHE A 134 9.15 -2.06 -4.24
N VAL A 135 10.18 -1.80 -3.44
CA VAL A 135 10.22 -2.20 -2.03
C VAL A 135 9.19 -1.40 -1.21
N GLU A 136 9.04 -0.11 -1.49
CA GLU A 136 8.03 0.75 -0.87
C GLU A 136 6.62 0.25 -1.17
N ARG A 137 6.32 -0.11 -2.42
CA ARG A 137 5.01 -0.68 -2.77
C ARG A 137 4.74 -2.00 -2.07
N ALA A 138 5.73 -2.88 -2.00
CA ALA A 138 5.60 -4.13 -1.26
C ALA A 138 5.36 -3.87 0.24
N PHE A 139 5.97 -2.83 0.81
CA PHE A 139 5.73 -2.41 2.19
C PHE A 139 4.32 -1.88 2.42
N ILE A 140 3.86 -0.95 1.57
CA ILE A 140 2.51 -0.36 1.68
C ILE A 140 1.43 -1.43 1.51
N ASN A 141 1.53 -2.27 0.47
CA ASN A 141 0.57 -3.34 0.22
C ASN A 141 0.54 -4.33 1.39
N GLY A 142 1.70 -4.73 1.88
CA GLY A 142 1.81 -5.63 3.01
C GLY A 142 1.31 -5.06 4.34
N ALA A 143 1.35 -3.74 4.52
CA ALA A 143 0.69 -3.07 5.63
C ALA A 143 -0.84 -3.02 5.45
N ALA A 144 -1.31 -2.70 4.23
CA ALA A 144 -2.73 -2.67 3.89
C ALA A 144 -3.41 -4.04 4.07
N ASP A 145 -2.72 -5.13 3.70
CA ASP A 145 -3.20 -6.51 3.87
C ASP A 145 -3.45 -6.88 5.33
N GLN A 146 -2.69 -6.28 6.26
CA GLN A 146 -2.81 -6.55 7.69
C GLN A 146 -3.76 -5.57 8.40
N ASN A 147 -3.75 -4.30 7.96
CA ASN A 147 -4.58 -3.24 8.48
C ASN A 147 -4.84 -2.21 7.37
N GLU A 148 -6.03 -2.27 6.75
CA GLU A 148 -6.41 -1.41 5.62
C GLU A 148 -6.30 0.08 5.97
N SER A 149 -6.63 0.47 7.21
CA SER A 149 -6.58 1.86 7.64
C SER A 149 -5.14 2.37 7.71
N VAL A 150 -4.22 1.54 8.23
CA VAL A 150 -2.80 1.87 8.18
C VAL A 150 -2.30 1.95 6.73
N GLY A 151 -2.73 1.01 5.87
CA GLY A 151 -2.45 1.04 4.44
C GLY A 151 -2.90 2.33 3.75
N ASP A 152 -4.14 2.77 3.97
CA ASP A 152 -4.70 4.00 3.42
C ASP A 152 -3.87 5.24 3.83
N ILE A 153 -3.36 5.28 5.08
CA ILE A 153 -2.50 6.36 5.57
C ILE A 153 -1.13 6.34 4.88
N LEU A 154 -0.52 5.16 4.73
CA LEU A 154 0.77 5.04 4.07
C LEU A 154 0.68 5.41 2.58
N GLU A 155 -0.40 4.99 1.91
CA GLU A 155 -0.70 5.40 0.54
C GLU A 155 -0.83 6.92 0.43
N PHE A 156 -1.57 7.53 1.36
CA PHE A 156 -1.71 8.98 1.42
C PHE A 156 -0.35 9.67 1.63
N ARG A 157 0.49 9.21 2.56
CA ARG A 157 1.83 9.75 2.81
C ARG A 157 2.74 9.67 1.58
N GLU A 158 2.66 8.59 0.82
CA GLU A 158 3.46 8.42 -0.40
C GLU A 158 3.00 9.36 -1.53
N ARG A 159 1.69 9.59 -1.66
CA ARG A 159 1.11 10.34 -2.79
C ARG A 159 0.87 11.82 -2.53
N VAL A 160 0.78 12.26 -1.27
CA VAL A 160 0.33 13.62 -0.93
C VAL A 160 1.17 14.73 -1.56
N GLY A 161 2.48 14.51 -1.74
CA GLY A 161 3.36 15.48 -2.41
C GLY A 161 3.00 15.74 -3.87
N GLY A 162 2.33 14.80 -4.54
CA GLY A 162 1.89 14.91 -5.93
C GLY A 162 0.45 15.43 -6.10
N VAL A 163 -0.31 15.57 -5.01
CA VAL A 163 -1.71 15.97 -5.05
C VAL A 163 -1.84 17.48 -5.29
N LYS A 164 -2.46 17.85 -6.42
CA LYS A 164 -2.71 19.27 -6.76
C LYS A 164 -4.19 19.62 -6.75
N THR A 165 -5.04 18.64 -7.05
CA THR A 165 -6.49 18.81 -7.19
C THR A 165 -7.24 17.71 -6.44
N TRP A 166 -8.50 17.96 -6.09
CA TRP A 166 -9.34 16.93 -5.46
C TRP A 166 -9.58 15.72 -6.37
N PHE A 167 -9.50 15.90 -7.68
CA PHE A 167 -9.50 14.80 -8.63
C PHE A 167 -8.27 13.88 -8.46
N ASP A 168 -7.12 14.41 -8.05
CA ASP A 168 -5.94 13.59 -7.79
C ASP A 168 -6.14 12.64 -6.61
N VAL A 169 -6.83 13.12 -5.56
CA VAL A 169 -7.27 12.30 -4.42
C VAL A 169 -8.28 11.24 -4.87
N LEU A 170 -9.28 11.64 -5.65
CA LEU A 170 -10.41 10.77 -6.03
C LEU A 170 -10.04 9.68 -7.05
N LYS A 171 -8.92 9.82 -7.78
CA LYS A 171 -8.40 8.77 -8.67
C LYS A 171 -8.00 7.49 -7.93
N LYS A 172 -7.71 7.59 -6.63
CA LYS A 172 -7.24 6.47 -5.81
C LYS A 172 -8.26 6.14 -4.73
N PRO A 173 -8.79 4.90 -4.68
CA PRO A 173 -9.76 4.51 -3.66
C PRO A 173 -9.29 4.78 -2.23
N ALA A 174 -8.03 4.45 -1.92
CA ALA A 174 -7.41 4.66 -0.62
C ALA A 174 -7.37 6.15 -0.21
N LEU A 175 -6.88 7.04 -1.09
CA LEU A 175 -6.85 8.48 -0.82
C LEU A 175 -8.26 9.07 -0.67
N GLY A 176 -9.20 8.65 -1.53
CA GLY A 176 -10.59 9.07 -1.45
C GLY A 176 -11.25 8.65 -0.14
N ARG A 177 -11.02 7.41 0.31
CA ARG A 177 -11.53 6.90 1.59
C ARG A 177 -10.86 7.61 2.77
N PHE A 178 -9.54 7.79 2.71
CA PHE A 178 -8.78 8.57 3.68
C PHE A 178 -9.39 9.95 3.89
N MET A 179 -9.56 10.72 2.80
CA MET A 179 -10.11 12.06 2.90
C MET A 179 -11.58 12.08 3.30
N ARG A 180 -12.41 11.14 2.83
CA ARG A 180 -13.81 11.05 3.29
C ARG A 180 -13.88 10.89 4.80
N ARG A 181 -13.22 9.88 5.36
CA ARG A 181 -13.23 9.63 6.80
C ARG A 181 -12.58 10.77 7.58
N ALA A 182 -11.42 11.26 7.17
CA ALA A 182 -10.73 12.37 7.86
C ALA A 182 -11.58 13.66 7.94
N LEU A 183 -12.43 13.90 6.94
CA LEU A 183 -13.32 15.06 6.85
C LEU A 183 -14.75 14.78 7.39
N GLY A 184 -15.00 13.58 7.90
CA GLY A 184 -16.33 13.18 8.39
C GLY A 184 -17.39 13.13 7.29
N ILE A 185 -16.99 12.77 6.08
CA ILE A 185 -17.90 12.50 4.95
C ILE A 185 -18.19 11.00 4.96
N PRO A 186 -19.47 10.57 4.84
CA PRO A 186 -19.81 9.16 4.76
C PRO A 186 -19.16 8.43 3.59
N ASP A 187 -18.78 7.16 3.78
CA ASP A 187 -18.11 6.37 2.73
C ASP A 187 -19.02 6.16 1.50
N GLU A 188 -20.35 6.21 1.68
CA GLU A 188 -21.36 6.12 0.61
C GLU A 188 -21.25 7.27 -0.40
N ALA A 189 -20.65 8.40 -0.02
CA ALA A 189 -20.44 9.52 -0.93
C ALA A 189 -19.59 9.14 -2.14
N VAL A 190 -18.84 8.02 -2.10
CA VAL A 190 -18.11 7.46 -3.25
C VAL A 190 -19.03 7.13 -4.44
N ARG A 191 -20.33 6.92 -4.20
CA ARG A 191 -21.34 6.62 -5.24
C ARG A 191 -21.80 7.86 -6.01
N LEU A 192 -21.50 9.05 -5.50
CA LEU A 192 -21.83 10.30 -6.18
C LEU A 192 -20.92 10.52 -7.38
N ASP A 193 -21.34 11.37 -8.32
CA ASP A 193 -20.47 11.82 -9.40
C ASP A 193 -19.18 12.44 -8.86
N ILE A 194 -18.07 12.21 -9.57
CA ILE A 194 -16.74 12.64 -9.14
C ILE A 194 -16.66 14.15 -8.89
N ASP A 195 -17.35 14.96 -9.69
CA ASP A 195 -17.42 16.40 -9.52
C ASP A 195 -18.13 16.81 -8.23
N ARG A 196 -19.17 16.07 -7.83
CA ARG A 196 -19.90 16.30 -6.58
C ARG A 196 -19.04 15.89 -5.39
N GLN A 197 -18.32 14.78 -5.50
CA GLN A 197 -17.35 14.38 -4.48
C GLN A 197 -16.25 15.43 -4.28
N ALA A 198 -15.67 15.93 -5.37
CA ALA A 198 -14.64 16.98 -5.31
C ALA A 198 -15.16 18.25 -4.62
N LYS A 199 -16.38 18.69 -4.94
CA LYS A 199 -17.03 19.84 -4.29
C LYS A 199 -17.27 19.63 -2.79
N LEU A 200 -17.64 18.41 -2.37
CA LEU A 200 -17.79 18.09 -0.95
C LEU A 200 -16.46 18.19 -0.19
N PHE A 201 -15.37 17.75 -0.80
CA PHE A 201 -14.03 17.88 -0.23
C PHE A 201 -13.62 19.35 -0.14
N GLU A 202 -13.78 20.11 -1.23
CA GLU A 202 -13.45 21.53 -1.31
C GLU A 202 -14.23 22.36 -0.28
N ALA A 203 -15.50 22.05 -0.05
CA ALA A 203 -16.32 22.73 0.96
C ALA A 203 -15.84 22.49 2.40
N LYS A 204 -15.17 21.36 2.67
CA LYS A 204 -14.74 20.96 4.03
C LYS A 204 -13.26 21.22 4.29
N TYR A 205 -12.44 21.31 3.25
CA TYR A 205 -11.00 21.39 3.40
C TYR A 205 -10.37 22.17 2.25
N ASP A 206 -9.36 22.97 2.57
CA ASP A 206 -8.53 23.62 1.56
C ASP A 206 -7.37 22.70 1.19
N ILE A 207 -7.35 22.22 -0.05
CA ILE A 207 -6.33 21.29 -0.55
C ILE A 207 -4.91 21.83 -0.42
N LYS A 208 -4.71 23.15 -0.42
CA LYS A 208 -3.38 23.77 -0.25
C LYS A 208 -2.76 23.43 1.11
N LYS A 209 -3.58 23.17 2.13
CA LYS A 209 -3.13 22.76 3.47
C LYS A 209 -2.52 21.37 3.51
N LEU A 210 -2.68 20.56 2.47
CA LEU A 210 -2.00 19.26 2.37
C LEU A 210 -0.47 19.39 2.26
N GLN A 211 0.05 20.58 1.98
CA GLN A 211 1.50 20.84 1.99
C GLN A 211 2.04 21.10 3.40
N ASP A 212 1.17 21.31 4.40
CA ASP A 212 1.57 21.57 5.79
C ASP A 212 1.68 20.25 6.59
N PRO A 213 2.89 19.88 7.07
CA PRO A 213 3.09 18.68 7.89
C PRO A 213 2.21 18.61 9.14
N ALA A 214 1.85 19.75 9.74
CA ALA A 214 1.00 19.77 10.93
C ALA A 214 -0.44 19.40 10.60
N GLU A 215 -0.96 19.90 9.47
CA GLU A 215 -2.29 19.55 8.98
C GLU A 215 -2.36 18.10 8.50
N LEU A 216 -1.30 17.58 7.86
CA LEU A 216 -1.20 16.16 7.53
C LEU A 216 -1.34 15.26 8.77
N ARG A 217 -0.56 15.54 9.83
CA ARG A 217 -0.66 14.79 11.10
C ARG A 217 -2.05 14.88 11.73
N LYS A 218 -2.75 16.00 11.55
CA LYS A 218 -4.11 16.18 12.07
C LYS A 218 -5.12 15.34 11.28
N LEU A 219 -5.00 15.29 9.95
CA LEU A 219 -5.82 14.42 9.11
C LEU A 219 -5.59 12.95 9.44
N GLU A 220 -4.34 12.52 9.58
CA GLU A 220 -3.99 11.15 9.97
C GLU A 220 -4.61 10.75 11.31
N ARG A 221 -4.50 11.60 12.34
CA ARG A 221 -5.12 11.34 13.65
C ARG A 221 -6.64 11.24 13.57
N LYS A 222 -7.29 12.14 12.82
CA LYS A 222 -8.75 12.11 12.63
C LYS A 222 -9.19 10.84 11.90
N PHE A 223 -8.49 10.52 10.82
CA PHE A 223 -8.75 9.31 10.05
C PHE A 223 -8.57 8.05 10.90
N ALA A 224 -7.49 7.94 11.67
CA ALA A 224 -7.21 6.81 12.53
C ALA A 224 -8.31 6.64 13.60
N ALA A 225 -8.66 7.73 14.30
CA ALA A 225 -9.70 7.70 15.33
C ALA A 225 -11.08 7.31 14.77
N ILE A 226 -11.46 7.86 13.61
CA ILE A 226 -12.75 7.55 12.96
C ILE A 226 -12.74 6.11 12.43
N SER A 227 -11.64 5.68 11.80
CA SER A 227 -11.53 4.31 11.27
C SER A 227 -11.58 3.28 12.39
N ASP A 228 -10.87 3.49 13.50
CA ASP A 228 -10.92 2.58 14.65
C ASP A 228 -12.31 2.52 15.30
N ALA A 229 -13.05 3.64 15.32
CA ALA A 229 -14.42 3.67 15.83
C ALA A 229 -15.43 2.95 14.92
N LEU A 230 -15.21 2.99 13.60
CA LEU A 230 -16.06 2.30 12.62
C LEU A 230 -15.72 0.80 12.53
N ASP A 231 -14.46 0.42 12.71
CA ASP A 231 -13.99 -0.97 12.67
C ASP A 231 -14.20 -1.70 14.01
N THR A 232 -15.47 -1.81 14.43
CA THR A 232 -15.86 -2.52 15.66
C THR A 232 -15.51 -4.02 15.66
N SER A 233 -15.29 -4.61 14.49
CA SER A 233 -14.84 -6.00 14.32
C SER A 233 -13.39 -6.23 14.76
N ARG A 234 -12.49 -5.24 14.57
CA ARG A 234 -11.08 -5.31 14.99
C ARG A 234 -10.94 -5.26 16.52
N LEU A 235 -11.81 -4.51 17.18
CA LEU A 235 -11.89 -4.44 18.65
C LEU A 235 -12.28 -5.79 19.27
N GLN A 236 -13.09 -6.60 18.58
CA GLN A 236 -13.49 -7.93 19.05
C GLN A 236 -12.40 -9.00 18.87
N GLN A 237 -11.47 -8.83 17.93
CA GLN A 237 -10.38 -9.79 17.68
C GLN A 237 -9.12 -9.54 18.53
N ASN A 238 -9.07 -8.42 19.24
CA ASN A 238 -7.94 -8.09 20.08
C ASN A 238 -8.01 -8.90 21.38
N GLY A 239 -7.20 -9.96 21.51
CA GLY A 239 -7.21 -10.88 22.66
C GLY A 239 -7.03 -10.19 24.01
N ALA A 240 -6.31 -9.08 24.06
CA ALA A 240 -6.18 -8.25 25.27
C ALA A 240 -7.50 -7.55 25.64
N ILE A 241 -8.25 -7.08 24.63
CA ILE A 241 -9.61 -6.53 24.84
C ILE A 241 -10.57 -7.66 25.17
N GLN A 242 -10.50 -8.84 24.57
CA GLN A 242 -11.33 -9.98 25.00
C GLN A 242 -11.07 -10.37 26.45
N MET A 243 -9.82 -10.31 26.92
CA MET A 243 -9.50 -10.52 28.33
C MET A 243 -10.04 -9.40 29.22
N LEU A 244 -9.88 -8.13 28.83
CA LEU A 244 -10.44 -6.98 29.55
C LEU A 244 -11.98 -7.00 29.56
N THR A 245 -12.62 -7.33 28.45
CA THR A 245 -14.08 -7.47 28.32
C THR A 245 -14.56 -8.70 29.07
N GLY A 246 -13.78 -9.79 29.08
CA GLY A 246 -14.02 -10.97 29.91
C GLY A 246 -13.93 -10.66 31.41
N ILE A 247 -12.96 -9.84 31.83
CA ILE A 247 -12.80 -9.38 33.21
C ILE A 247 -13.90 -8.37 33.59
N LEU A 248 -14.28 -7.46 32.70
CA LEU A 248 -15.37 -6.51 32.90
C LEU A 248 -16.72 -7.22 32.97
N ASN A 249 -16.96 -8.22 32.11
CA ASN A 249 -18.14 -9.07 32.19
C ASN A 249 -18.12 -9.98 33.43
N ALA A 250 -16.94 -10.40 33.90
CA ALA A 250 -16.80 -11.12 35.17
C ALA A 250 -17.05 -10.24 36.40
N SER A 251 -16.94 -8.91 36.28
CA SER A 251 -17.26 -7.97 37.37
C SER A 251 -18.76 -7.66 37.53
N GLY A 252 -19.60 -8.10 36.57
CA GLY A 252 -21.04 -7.82 36.53
C GLY A 252 -21.98 -8.97 36.92
N GLY A 253 -21.46 -10.10 37.41
CA GLY A 253 -22.28 -11.23 37.86
C GLY A 253 -21.61 -12.56 37.55
N GLY A 254 -21.32 -13.34 38.59
CA GLY A 254 -20.51 -14.55 38.52
C GLY A 254 -21.04 -15.60 37.54
N GLN A 255 -20.25 -15.90 36.51
CA GLN A 255 -20.34 -17.17 35.80
C GLN A 255 -18.92 -17.71 35.65
N PHE A 256 -18.59 -18.68 36.52
CA PHE A 256 -17.38 -19.47 36.40
C PHE A 256 -17.44 -20.25 35.08
N VAL A 257 -16.47 -20.03 34.19
CA VAL A 257 -16.18 -20.95 33.08
C VAL A 257 -15.10 -21.90 33.59
N PRO A 258 -15.41 -23.16 33.94
CA PRO A 258 -14.38 -24.10 34.31
C PRO A 258 -13.51 -24.39 33.08
N ILE A 259 -12.20 -24.13 33.19
CA ILE A 259 -11.21 -24.67 32.27
C ILE A 259 -10.96 -26.10 32.73
N THR A 260 -11.49 -27.09 32.01
CA THR A 260 -11.09 -28.48 32.18
C THR A 260 -9.72 -28.68 31.55
N LEU A 261 -8.70 -28.76 32.39
CA LEU A 261 -7.39 -29.28 32.00
C LEU A 261 -7.48 -30.81 31.99
N ASP A 262 -7.55 -31.40 30.81
CA ASP A 262 -7.47 -32.85 30.66
C ASP A 262 -6.01 -33.26 30.88
N LEU A 263 -5.70 -33.74 32.08
CA LEU A 263 -4.41 -34.30 32.40
C LEU A 263 -4.41 -35.75 31.90
N GLU A 264 -3.84 -35.97 30.71
CA GLU A 264 -3.56 -37.33 30.25
C GLU A 264 -2.78 -38.08 31.33
N ALA A 265 -3.35 -39.19 31.79
CA ALA A 265 -2.70 -40.05 32.76
C ALA A 265 -1.40 -40.60 32.15
N ILE A 266 -0.26 -40.27 32.77
CA ILE A 266 1.04 -40.86 32.44
C ILE A 266 0.91 -42.37 32.64
N SER A 267 0.69 -43.10 31.54
CA SER A 267 0.48 -44.54 31.52
C SER A 267 1.52 -45.20 30.63
N SER A 268 2.79 -45.09 31.02
CA SER A 268 3.73 -46.21 30.91
C SER A 268 5.03 -45.88 31.65
N LEU A 269 5.20 -46.50 32.80
CA LEU A 269 6.52 -46.74 33.37
C LEU A 269 7.28 -47.67 32.42
N PRO A 270 8.53 -47.37 32.01
CA PRO A 270 9.35 -48.36 31.32
C PRO A 270 9.68 -49.49 32.30
N ARG A 271 9.02 -50.63 32.14
CA ARG A 271 9.47 -51.90 32.71
C ARG A 271 10.65 -52.39 31.87
N SER A 272 11.87 -52.25 32.40
CA SER A 272 12.82 -53.36 32.37
C SER A 272 13.90 -53.18 33.43
N PRO A 273 13.92 -54.00 34.48
CA PRO A 273 15.09 -54.15 35.32
C PRO A 273 16.01 -55.19 34.66
N TYR A 274 17.28 -54.82 34.48
CA TYR A 274 18.44 -55.70 34.29
C TYR A 274 18.18 -57.23 34.21
N ARG A 275 18.21 -57.80 33.00
CA ARG A 275 19.08 -58.91 32.55
C ARG A 275 18.63 -59.46 31.20
#